data_AF-A0A9N9MK50-F1
#
_entry.id   AF-A0A9N9MK50-F1
#
_cell.length_a   1.000
_cell.length_b   1.000
_cell.length_c   1.000
_cell.angle_alpha   90.00
_cell.angle_beta   90.00
_cell.angle_gamma   90.00
#
_symmetry.space_group_name_H-M   'P 1'
#
loop_
_entity.id
_entity.type
_entity.pdbx_description
1 polymer ?
#
loop_
_entity_poly.entity_id
_entity_poly.type
_entity_poly.pdbx_seq_one_letter_code
_entity_poly.pdbx_strand_id
1 'polypeptide(L)'
;MLRQKLFGENTGAVLDLSLPNCAPSEVSRYFPNIRPPVQEGPLLADRLIQIQSVLNQALSGVDFRRAPVEYVYNPTEYARAPFELYLRKYSNSNQKILLVGMNPGPFGMCQTGVPFGDVNWVKNWLKIEGAVQKPALECPQRPVQGFACTKKEQSGDRFWKFWQGLCTEPEQFFHNAFVYNYCPLAFINGAGKNLTPAELKVVLITTRLHFPRGRTDKHEIFRRKLAPAD
;
A
#
# COMPACT_ATOMS: atom_id res chain seq x y z
N MET A 1 -10.55 5.25 -26.46
CA MET A 1 -10.85 6.63 -26.02
C MET A 1 -9.97 7.09 -24.85
N LEU A 2 -9.92 6.39 -23.70
CA LEU A 2 -9.10 6.83 -22.54
C LEU A 2 -7.58 6.72 -22.79
N ARG A 3 -7.11 5.62 -23.40
CA ARG A 3 -5.69 5.45 -23.76
C ARG A 3 -5.19 6.53 -24.72
N GLN A 4 -5.93 6.81 -25.79
CA GLN A 4 -5.58 7.88 -26.73
C GLN A 4 -5.56 9.27 -26.07
N LYS A 5 -6.46 9.52 -25.10
CA LYS A 5 -6.42 10.75 -24.31
C LYS A 5 -5.15 10.84 -23.46
N LEU A 6 -4.79 9.77 -22.74
CA LEU A 6 -3.68 9.74 -21.77
C LEU A 6 -2.28 9.58 -22.37
N PHE A 7 -2.17 9.12 -23.62
CA PHE A 7 -0.89 8.76 -24.24
C PHE A 7 -0.71 9.34 -25.67
N GLY A 8 -1.70 10.06 -26.20
CA GLY A 8 -1.68 10.53 -27.59
C GLY A 8 -1.67 9.37 -28.61
N GLU A 9 -1.05 9.59 -29.77
CA GLU A 9 -0.90 8.57 -30.84
C GLU A 9 0.29 7.63 -30.61
N ASN A 10 1.12 7.86 -29.58
CA ASN A 10 2.39 7.17 -29.42
C ASN A 10 2.26 5.96 -28.47
N THR A 11 2.31 4.75 -29.03
CA THR A 11 1.99 3.49 -28.35
C THR A 11 3.03 3.03 -27.32
N GLY A 12 4.22 3.63 -27.31
CA GLY A 12 5.29 3.41 -26.33
C GLY A 12 5.34 4.42 -25.18
N ALA A 13 4.40 5.36 -25.12
CA ALA A 13 4.49 6.52 -24.23
C ALA A 13 4.28 6.18 -22.75
N VAL A 14 4.98 6.94 -21.93
CA VAL A 14 4.76 7.11 -20.48
C VAL A 14 3.40 7.77 -20.24
N LEU A 15 2.74 7.49 -19.10
CA LEU A 15 1.47 8.14 -18.72
C LEU A 15 1.60 9.67 -18.81
N ASP A 16 0.97 10.32 -19.78
CA ASP A 16 1.15 11.76 -20.00
C ASP A 16 0.32 12.56 -18.99
N LEU A 17 1.01 13.13 -17.99
CA LEU A 17 0.43 14.01 -16.99
C LEU A 17 0.43 15.49 -17.42
N SER A 18 0.91 15.81 -18.63
CA SER A 18 0.92 17.18 -19.18
C SER A 18 -0.42 17.60 -19.78
N LEU A 19 -1.36 16.66 -19.94
CA LEU A 19 -2.72 16.97 -20.36
C LEU A 19 -3.36 17.94 -19.36
N PRO A 20 -3.86 19.11 -19.81
CA PRO A 20 -4.47 20.11 -18.95
C PRO A 20 -5.86 19.62 -18.48
N ASN A 21 -5.89 18.65 -17.56
CA ASN A 21 -7.12 18.01 -17.12
C ASN A 21 -7.70 18.60 -15.83
N CYS A 22 -7.12 19.65 -15.25
CA CYS A 22 -7.73 20.50 -14.22
C CYS A 22 -6.85 21.75 -13.99
N ALA A 23 -7.46 22.91 -13.76
CA ALA A 23 -6.77 23.95 -12.98
C ALA A 23 -6.43 23.35 -11.60
N PRO A 24 -5.25 23.61 -11.00
CA PRO A 24 -4.92 23.11 -9.67
C PRO A 24 -5.83 23.78 -8.63
N SER A 25 -7.08 23.35 -8.55
CA SER A 25 -8.12 24.05 -7.79
C SER A 25 -8.01 23.80 -6.30
N GLU A 26 -7.30 22.76 -5.84
CA GLU A 26 -7.16 22.46 -4.42
C GLU A 26 -5.81 21.80 -4.12
N VAL A 27 -4.81 22.60 -3.76
CA VAL A 27 -3.58 22.07 -3.12
C VAL A 27 -3.97 21.68 -1.70
N SER A 28 -3.86 20.40 -1.37
CA SER A 28 -4.11 19.93 0.00
C SER A 28 -3.19 20.64 0.98
N ARG A 29 -3.77 21.26 2.02
CA ARG A 29 -3.00 21.84 3.13
C ARG A 29 -2.14 20.81 3.88
N TYR A 30 -2.48 19.53 3.76
CA TYR A 30 -1.76 18.41 4.38
C TYR A 30 -0.66 17.86 3.49
N PHE A 31 -0.79 17.99 2.17
CA PHE A 31 0.16 17.52 1.17
C PHE A 31 0.48 18.65 0.19
N PRO A 32 1.14 19.72 0.64
CA PRO A 32 1.53 20.80 -0.25
C PRO A 32 2.46 20.25 -1.34
N ASN A 33 2.31 20.75 -2.57
CA ASN A 33 3.21 20.45 -3.70
C ASN A 33 4.57 21.11 -3.47
N ILE A 34 5.37 20.53 -2.58
CA ILE A 34 6.75 20.95 -2.32
C ILE A 34 7.63 20.14 -3.25
N ARG A 35 8.37 20.81 -4.14
CA ARG A 35 9.49 20.15 -4.82
C ARG A 35 10.59 19.95 -3.77
N PRO A 36 10.89 18.72 -3.34
CA PRO A 36 12.00 18.53 -2.44
C PRO A 36 13.29 18.95 -3.16
N PRO A 37 14.26 19.57 -2.46
CA PRO A 37 15.58 19.78 -3.03
C PRO A 37 16.16 18.43 -3.48
N VAL A 38 16.94 18.46 -4.56
CA VAL A 38 17.70 17.29 -5.01
C VAL A 38 18.62 16.88 -3.86
N GLN A 39 18.27 15.79 -3.18
CA GLN A 39 19.06 15.27 -2.07
C GLN A 39 19.98 14.16 -2.57
N GLU A 40 21.27 14.33 -2.36
CA GLU A 40 22.18 13.20 -2.22
C GLU A 40 21.79 12.45 -0.94
N GLY A 41 21.37 11.20 -1.09
CA GLY A 41 20.85 10.40 0.00
C GLY A 41 20.55 8.97 -0.47
N PRO A 42 20.16 8.07 0.44
CA PRO A 42 19.83 6.69 0.09
C PRO A 42 18.70 6.66 -0.96
N LEU A 43 18.74 5.64 -1.83
CA LEU A 43 17.74 5.45 -2.87
C LEU A 43 16.33 5.49 -2.25
N LEU A 44 15.35 6.02 -2.99
CA LEU A 44 13.97 6.14 -2.49
C LEU A 44 13.45 4.81 -1.92
N ALA A 45 13.76 3.70 -2.59
CA ALA A 45 13.43 2.35 -2.12
C ALA A 45 13.96 2.06 -0.71
N ASP A 46 15.22 2.39 -0.41
CA ASP A 46 15.81 2.15 0.91
C ASP A 46 15.13 3.01 1.99
N ARG A 47 14.77 4.25 1.65
CA ARG A 47 13.99 5.12 2.56
C ARG A 47 12.60 4.54 2.83
N LEU A 48 11.91 4.03 1.81
CA LEU A 48 10.60 3.39 1.96
C LEU A 48 10.69 2.11 2.80
N ILE A 49 11.72 1.28 2.58
CA ILE A 49 11.99 0.09 3.38
C ILE A 49 12.22 0.48 4.84
N GLN A 50 13.02 1.52 5.10
CA GLN A 50 13.26 2.00 6.45
C GLN A 50 11.99 2.53 7.12
N ILE A 51 11.18 3.32 6.40
CA ILE A 51 9.88 3.82 6.89
C ILE A 51 8.97 2.64 7.25
N GLN A 52 8.88 1.64 6.36
CA GLN A 52 8.06 0.46 6.62
C GLN A 52 8.58 -0.36 7.81
N SER A 53 9.90 -0.48 7.98
CA SER A 53 10.51 -1.16 9.13
C SER A 53 10.17 -0.46 10.44
N VAL A 54 10.25 0.88 10.48
CA VAL A 54 9.86 1.68 11.65
C VAL A 54 8.36 1.53 11.94
N LEU A 55 7.52 1.54 10.90
CA LEU A 55 6.08 1.30 11.04
C LEU A 55 5.79 -0.10 11.58
N ASN A 56 6.45 -1.14 11.08
CA ASN A 56 6.31 -2.51 11.57
C ASN A 56 6.70 -2.62 13.05
N GLN A 57 7.82 -2.00 13.44
CA GLN A 57 8.24 -1.96 14.85
C GLN A 57 7.18 -1.29 15.73
N ALA A 58 6.65 -0.15 15.31
CA ALA A 58 5.60 0.57 16.03
C ALA A 58 4.32 -0.27 16.17
N LEU A 59 3.90 -0.96 15.10
CA LEU A 59 2.72 -1.82 15.07
C LEU A 59 2.90 -3.10 15.89
N SER A 60 4.12 -3.64 15.99
CA SER A 60 4.41 -4.83 16.80
C SER A 60 4.15 -4.63 18.30
N GLY A 61 4.19 -3.38 18.77
CA GLY A 61 3.86 -3.00 20.14
C GLY A 61 2.36 -2.86 20.44
N VAL A 62 1.48 -3.10 19.45
CA VAL A 62 0.03 -2.95 19.59
C VAL A 62 -0.65 -4.32 19.61
N ASP A 63 -1.43 -4.58 20.65
CA ASP A 63 -2.27 -5.77 20.74
C ASP A 63 -3.60 -5.58 19.96
N PHE A 64 -3.61 -6.04 18.72
CA PHE A 64 -4.80 -6.01 17.86
C PHE A 64 -5.72 -7.24 18.02
N ARG A 65 -5.27 -8.33 18.67
CA ARG A 65 -6.02 -9.60 18.74
C ARG A 65 -7.08 -9.54 19.83
N ARG A 66 -8.14 -8.80 19.54
CA ARG A 66 -9.31 -8.63 20.40
C ARG A 66 -10.55 -8.78 19.58
N ALA A 67 -11.58 -9.41 20.16
CA ALA A 67 -12.82 -9.70 19.46
C ALA A 67 -13.34 -8.47 18.67
N PRO A 68 -13.57 -8.60 17.35
CA PRO A 68 -13.65 -9.84 16.57
C PRO A 68 -12.34 -10.30 15.87
N VAL A 69 -11.20 -9.63 16.10
CA VAL A 69 -9.91 -9.98 15.49
C VAL A 69 -9.27 -11.15 16.24
N GLU A 70 -8.97 -12.22 15.51
CA GLU A 70 -8.26 -13.40 16.04
C GLU A 70 -6.87 -13.57 15.41
N TYR A 71 -6.72 -13.20 14.15
CA TYR A 71 -5.45 -13.28 13.42
C TYR A 71 -5.09 -11.92 12.82
N VAL A 72 -3.78 -11.62 12.85
CA VAL A 72 -3.21 -10.38 12.32
C VAL A 72 -2.05 -10.76 11.44
N TYR A 73 -2.11 -10.38 10.16
CA TYR A 73 -1.07 -10.65 9.18
C TYR A 73 -0.35 -9.36 8.83
N ASN A 74 0.98 -9.40 8.81
CA ASN A 74 1.81 -8.34 8.25
C ASN A 74 2.64 -8.86 7.06
N PRO A 75 2.11 -8.81 5.82
CA PRO A 75 2.85 -9.26 4.64
C PRO A 75 4.14 -8.49 4.37
N THR A 76 4.30 -7.27 4.90
CA THR A 76 5.58 -6.55 4.75
C THR A 76 6.71 -7.17 5.58
N GLU A 77 6.40 -8.08 6.50
CA GLU A 77 7.38 -8.85 7.30
C GLU A 77 7.59 -10.26 6.75
N TYR A 78 6.52 -11.07 6.64
CA TYR A 78 6.68 -12.47 6.21
C TYR A 78 6.85 -12.60 4.68
N ALA A 79 6.33 -11.66 3.88
CA ALA A 79 6.56 -11.56 2.44
C ALA A 79 7.54 -10.41 2.11
N ARG A 80 8.49 -10.15 3.01
CA ARG A 80 9.47 -9.06 2.89
C ARG A 80 10.29 -9.13 1.61
N ALA A 81 10.72 -10.32 1.19
CA ALA A 81 11.55 -10.46 -0.02
C ALA A 81 10.87 -9.93 -1.30
N PRO A 82 9.66 -10.38 -1.69
CA PRO A 82 8.97 -9.82 -2.84
C PRO A 82 8.51 -8.36 -2.62
N PHE A 83 8.20 -7.96 -1.39
CA PHE A 83 7.86 -6.57 -1.06
C PHE A 83 9.04 -5.60 -1.26
N GLU A 84 10.24 -5.94 -0.76
CA GLU A 84 11.43 -5.11 -1.01
C GLU A 84 11.82 -5.12 -2.49
N LEU A 85 11.69 -6.26 -3.18
CA LEU A 85 11.91 -6.33 -4.62
C LEU A 85 10.96 -5.38 -5.37
N TYR A 86 9.68 -5.33 -4.99
CA TYR A 86 8.72 -4.37 -5.51
C TYR A 86 9.17 -2.92 -5.31
N LEU A 87 9.57 -2.56 -4.09
CA LEU A 87 10.04 -1.21 -3.79
C LEU A 87 11.29 -0.85 -4.59
N ARG A 88 12.29 -1.74 -4.64
CA ARG A 88 13.55 -1.51 -5.35
C ARG A 88 13.35 -1.40 -6.86
N LYS A 89 12.45 -2.21 -7.42
CA LYS A 89 12.20 -2.23 -8.86
C LYS A 89 11.40 -1.02 -9.32
N TYR A 90 10.41 -0.60 -8.53
CA TYR A 90 9.37 0.30 -9.02
C TYR A 90 9.24 1.63 -8.29
N SER A 91 9.88 1.85 -7.13
CA SER A 91 9.87 3.18 -6.51
C SER A 91 11.00 4.06 -7.07
N ASN A 92 10.65 5.25 -7.55
CA ASN A 92 11.62 6.22 -8.06
C ASN A 92 11.16 7.67 -7.78
N SER A 93 12.09 8.61 -7.82
CA SER A 93 11.82 10.02 -7.47
C SER A 93 10.99 10.79 -8.50
N ASN A 94 10.74 10.22 -9.68
CA ASN A 94 10.02 10.90 -10.77
C ASN A 94 8.50 10.71 -10.69
N GLN A 95 8.04 9.80 -9.81
CA GLN A 95 6.63 9.51 -9.60
C GLN A 95 5.90 10.70 -8.99
N LYS A 96 4.83 11.12 -9.67
CA LYS A 96 3.98 12.27 -9.28
C LYS A 96 2.65 11.84 -8.66
N ILE A 97 2.27 10.57 -8.84
CA ILE A 97 1.01 10.00 -8.37
C ILE A 97 1.31 8.88 -7.38
N LEU A 98 0.70 8.94 -6.19
CA LEU A 98 0.66 7.83 -5.26
C LEU A 98 -0.78 7.33 -5.13
N LEU A 99 -1.02 6.10 -5.58
CA LEU A 99 -2.29 5.41 -5.40
C LEU A 99 -2.25 4.66 -4.08
N VAL A 100 -3.16 5.00 -3.17
CA VAL A 100 -3.16 4.46 -1.81
C VAL A 100 -4.36 3.54 -1.62
N GLY A 101 -4.09 2.24 -1.48
CA GLY A 101 -5.08 1.26 -1.03
C GLY A 101 -5.26 1.30 0.49
N MET A 102 -6.33 0.67 0.99
CA MET A 102 -6.63 0.66 2.42
C MET A 102 -5.70 -0.27 3.20
N ASN A 103 -5.76 -1.57 2.92
CA ASN A 103 -4.97 -2.60 3.59
C ASN A 103 -4.90 -3.90 2.73
N PRO A 104 -4.01 -4.86 3.07
CA PRO A 104 -3.86 -6.10 2.31
C PRO A 104 -5.15 -6.94 2.20
N GLY A 105 -5.44 -7.41 1.00
CA GLY A 105 -6.44 -8.45 0.75
C GLY A 105 -5.87 -9.87 0.94
N PRO A 106 -6.69 -10.85 1.34
CA PRO A 106 -6.25 -12.17 1.79
C PRO A 106 -5.62 -13.05 0.69
N PHE A 107 -6.02 -12.88 -0.58
CA PHE A 107 -5.46 -13.64 -1.70
C PHE A 107 -4.54 -12.78 -2.58
N GLY A 108 -4.41 -11.49 -2.26
CA GLY A 108 -3.51 -10.56 -2.95
C GLY A 108 -2.23 -10.31 -2.17
N MET A 109 -2.12 -9.11 -1.60
CA MET A 109 -0.91 -8.68 -0.87
C MET A 109 -0.56 -9.60 0.31
N CYS A 110 -1.54 -10.25 0.97
CA CYS A 110 -1.23 -11.25 2.00
C CYS A 110 -0.46 -12.46 1.47
N GLN A 111 -0.52 -12.75 0.17
CA GLN A 111 0.19 -13.85 -0.47
C GLN A 111 1.50 -13.38 -1.12
N THR A 112 1.51 -12.18 -1.70
CA THR A 112 2.62 -11.73 -2.56
C THR A 112 3.51 -10.65 -1.96
N GLY A 113 3.05 -9.98 -0.90
CA GLY A 113 3.70 -8.77 -0.38
C GLY A 113 3.47 -7.52 -1.22
N VAL A 114 2.84 -7.60 -2.39
CA VAL A 114 2.65 -6.46 -3.30
C VAL A 114 1.24 -5.86 -3.15
N PRO A 115 1.06 -4.53 -3.06
CA PRO A 115 -0.25 -3.90 -3.04
C PRO A 115 -1.12 -4.32 -4.23
N PHE A 116 -2.41 -4.60 -4.00
CA PHE A 116 -3.30 -5.17 -5.02
C PHE A 116 -2.73 -6.45 -5.68
N GLY A 117 -1.84 -7.16 -5.00
CA GLY A 117 -0.95 -8.15 -5.62
C GLY A 117 -1.58 -9.52 -5.83
N ASP A 118 -2.52 -9.63 -6.77
CA ASP A 118 -2.92 -10.92 -7.33
C ASP A 118 -1.71 -11.66 -7.91
N VAL A 119 -1.56 -12.95 -7.58
CA VAL A 119 -0.37 -13.75 -7.91
C VAL A 119 -0.03 -13.73 -9.39
N ASN A 120 -1.02 -13.87 -10.28
CA ASN A 120 -0.79 -13.90 -11.71
C ASN A 120 -0.22 -12.56 -12.21
N TRP A 121 -0.79 -11.44 -11.75
CA TRP A 121 -0.32 -10.11 -12.14
C TRP A 121 1.07 -9.80 -11.58
N VAL A 122 1.33 -10.15 -10.32
CA VAL A 122 2.63 -9.90 -9.70
C VAL A 122 3.73 -10.70 -10.39
N LYS A 123 3.49 -11.98 -10.68
CA LYS A 123 4.47 -12.84 -11.34
C LYS A 123 4.64 -12.51 -12.82
N ASN A 124 3.53 -12.41 -13.56
CA ASN A 124 3.59 -12.42 -15.02
C ASN A 124 3.65 -11.03 -15.64
N TRP A 125 3.15 -9.99 -14.98
CA TRP A 125 3.22 -8.62 -15.49
C TRP A 125 4.26 -7.80 -14.73
N LEU A 126 4.19 -7.77 -13.40
CA LEU A 126 5.18 -7.05 -12.58
C LEU A 126 6.56 -7.73 -12.54
N LYS A 127 6.64 -9.02 -12.92
CA LYS A 127 7.88 -9.82 -12.87
C LYS A 127 8.55 -9.77 -11.50
N ILE A 128 7.74 -9.98 -10.46
CA ILE A 128 8.18 -10.06 -9.06
C ILE A 128 7.84 -11.45 -8.56
N GLU A 129 8.82 -12.11 -7.98
CA GLU A 129 8.68 -13.38 -7.28
C GLU A 129 9.72 -13.41 -6.16
N GLY A 130 9.44 -14.12 -5.08
CA GLY A 130 10.34 -14.20 -3.95
C GLY A 130 9.83 -15.15 -2.87
N ALA A 131 10.70 -15.46 -1.92
CA ALA A 131 10.34 -16.28 -0.77
C ALA A 131 9.27 -15.58 0.08
N VAL A 132 8.22 -16.33 0.42
CA VAL A 132 7.14 -15.88 1.31
C VAL A 132 7.09 -16.83 2.50
N GLN A 133 7.35 -16.28 3.68
CA GLN A 133 7.27 -16.99 4.95
C GLN A 133 5.84 -17.01 5.46
N LYS A 134 5.63 -17.72 6.58
CA LYS A 134 4.34 -17.79 7.25
C LYS A 134 4.19 -16.68 8.31
N PRO A 135 2.97 -16.18 8.57
CA PRO A 135 2.70 -15.37 9.75
C PRO A 135 2.90 -16.21 11.02
N ALA A 136 3.18 -15.55 12.16
CA ALA A 136 3.41 -16.22 13.44
C ALA A 136 2.22 -17.07 13.91
N LEU A 137 1.00 -16.60 13.64
CA LEU A 137 -0.24 -17.35 13.85
C LEU A 137 -1.05 -17.30 12.56
N GLU A 138 -1.19 -18.46 11.93
CA GLU A 138 -1.91 -18.61 10.66
C GLU A 138 -3.37 -19.02 10.91
N CYS A 139 -4.29 -18.31 10.26
CA CYS A 139 -5.70 -18.66 10.18
C CYS A 139 -5.87 -19.89 9.26
N PRO A 140 -6.42 -21.01 9.75
CA PRO A 140 -6.60 -22.23 8.95
C PRO A 140 -7.45 -22.00 7.68
N GLN A 141 -8.41 -21.07 7.73
CA GLN A 141 -9.27 -20.72 6.61
C GLN A 141 -8.60 -19.75 5.61
N ARG A 142 -7.47 -19.14 6.00
CA ARG A 142 -6.70 -18.17 5.20
C ARG A 142 -5.20 -18.46 5.25
N PRO A 143 -4.77 -19.63 4.73
CA PRO A 143 -3.36 -19.97 4.67
C PRO A 143 -2.61 -19.04 3.70
N VAL A 144 -1.38 -18.71 4.04
CA VAL A 144 -0.41 -18.00 3.21
C VAL A 144 0.36 -19.05 2.40
N GLN A 145 0.05 -19.17 1.12
CA GLN A 145 0.66 -20.11 0.19
C GLN A 145 1.72 -19.43 -0.69
N GLY A 146 1.92 -18.12 -0.52
CA GLY A 146 2.85 -17.36 -1.35
C GLY A 146 2.42 -17.33 -2.82
N PHE A 147 3.39 -17.40 -3.71
CA PHE A 147 3.17 -17.48 -5.16
C PHE A 147 2.58 -18.81 -5.64
N ALA A 148 2.38 -19.79 -4.76
CA ALA A 148 1.62 -21.01 -5.06
C ALA A 148 0.11 -20.85 -4.80
N CYS A 149 -0.35 -19.71 -4.30
CA CYS A 149 -1.78 -19.46 -4.11
C CYS A 149 -2.51 -19.44 -5.46
N THR A 150 -3.51 -20.31 -5.61
CA THR A 150 -4.33 -20.41 -6.83
C THR A 150 -5.59 -19.57 -6.78
N LYS A 151 -5.90 -18.97 -5.63
CA LYS A 151 -7.07 -18.10 -5.46
C LYS A 151 -6.79 -16.73 -6.06
N LYS A 152 -7.76 -16.26 -6.83
CA LYS A 152 -7.70 -14.95 -7.49
C LYS A 152 -8.15 -13.84 -6.55
N GLU A 153 -7.36 -12.78 -6.45
CA GLU A 153 -7.73 -11.56 -5.74
C GLU A 153 -8.44 -10.61 -6.70
N GLN A 154 -9.78 -10.58 -6.68
CA GLN A 154 -10.57 -9.84 -7.68
C GLN A 154 -10.24 -8.35 -7.76
N SER A 155 -9.99 -7.70 -6.62
CA SER A 155 -9.60 -6.29 -6.60
C SER A 155 -8.23 -6.06 -7.23
N GLY A 156 -7.28 -6.97 -6.99
CA GLY A 156 -5.96 -6.94 -7.61
C GLY A 156 -6.01 -7.17 -9.11
N ASP A 157 -6.81 -8.16 -9.54
CA ASP A 157 -7.02 -8.44 -10.95
C ASP A 157 -7.60 -7.25 -11.71
N ARG A 158 -8.66 -6.63 -11.19
CA ARG A 158 -9.26 -5.45 -11.83
C ARG A 158 -8.26 -4.29 -11.89
N PHE A 159 -7.53 -4.05 -10.81
CA PHE A 159 -6.57 -2.95 -10.72
C PHE A 159 -5.44 -3.10 -11.73
N TRP A 160 -4.73 -4.23 -11.72
CA TRP A 160 -3.59 -4.43 -12.62
C TRP A 160 -4.01 -4.67 -14.07
N LYS A 161 -5.17 -5.29 -14.33
CA LYS A 161 -5.72 -5.38 -15.68
C LYS A 161 -6.03 -4.01 -16.29
N PHE A 162 -6.59 -3.10 -15.49
CA PHE A 162 -6.85 -1.73 -15.95
C PHE A 162 -5.56 -1.03 -16.37
N TRP A 163 -4.53 -1.09 -15.50
CA TRP A 163 -3.25 -0.46 -15.80
C TRP A 163 -2.51 -1.12 -16.95
N GLN A 164 -2.53 -2.45 -17.07
CA GLN A 164 -1.94 -3.14 -18.22
C GLN A 164 -2.63 -2.75 -19.54
N GLY A 165 -3.94 -2.52 -19.51
CA GLY A 165 -4.69 -2.06 -20.69
C GLY A 165 -4.27 -0.66 -21.18
N LEU A 166 -3.75 0.17 -20.28
CA LEU A 166 -3.25 1.52 -20.57
C LEU A 166 -1.74 1.55 -20.84
N CYS A 167 -0.98 0.88 -19.99
CA CYS A 167 0.46 0.76 -19.97
C CYS A 167 0.82 -0.70 -20.31
N THR A 168 1.32 -0.96 -21.51
CA THR A 168 1.63 -2.34 -21.93
C THR A 168 2.67 -2.96 -20.99
N GLU A 169 3.71 -2.21 -20.65
CA GLU A 169 4.77 -2.59 -19.73
C GLU A 169 4.61 -1.89 -18.37
N PRO A 170 4.95 -2.54 -17.24
CA PRO A 170 4.81 -1.95 -15.92
C PRO A 170 5.64 -0.67 -15.75
N GLU A 171 6.81 -0.57 -16.39
CA GLU A 171 7.69 0.61 -16.32
C GLU A 171 6.98 1.89 -16.81
N GLN A 172 6.06 1.79 -17.77
CA GLN A 172 5.29 2.94 -18.27
C GLN A 172 4.34 3.50 -17.19
N PHE A 173 3.74 2.61 -16.40
CA PHE A 173 2.93 2.99 -15.24
C PHE A 173 3.82 3.55 -14.12
N PHE A 174 4.89 2.82 -13.77
CA PHE A 174 5.77 3.18 -12.66
C PHE A 174 6.65 4.39 -12.92
N HIS A 175 6.75 4.87 -14.15
CA HIS A 175 7.44 6.12 -14.44
C HIS A 175 6.80 7.32 -13.70
N ASN A 176 5.46 7.37 -13.62
CA ASN A 176 4.73 8.51 -13.05
C ASN A 176 3.87 8.16 -11.83
N ALA A 177 3.53 6.89 -11.63
CA ALA A 177 2.65 6.47 -10.55
C ALA A 177 3.31 5.39 -9.68
N PHE A 178 2.96 5.37 -8.41
CA PHE A 178 3.32 4.29 -7.50
C PHE A 178 2.08 3.82 -6.73
N VAL A 179 2.13 2.61 -6.18
CA VAL A 179 1.01 2.03 -5.42
C VAL A 179 1.49 1.61 -4.05
N TYR A 180 0.72 1.96 -3.02
CA TYR A 180 1.02 1.58 -1.65
C TYR A 180 -0.26 1.33 -0.86
N ASN A 181 -0.17 0.65 0.28
CA ASN A 181 -1.29 0.53 1.21
C ASN A 181 -1.08 1.46 2.40
N TYR A 182 -2.16 2.10 2.86
CA TYR A 182 -2.13 2.96 4.04
C TYR A 182 -1.82 2.14 5.32
N CYS A 183 -2.53 1.04 5.52
CA CYS A 183 -2.28 0.10 6.61
C CYS A 183 -1.62 -1.16 6.06
N PRO A 184 -0.46 -1.60 6.58
CA PRO A 184 0.21 -2.81 6.10
C PRO A 184 -0.40 -4.10 6.69
N LEU A 185 -1.36 -4.01 7.61
CA LEU A 185 -1.92 -5.16 8.32
C LEU A 185 -3.23 -5.65 7.71
N ALA A 186 -3.40 -6.97 7.65
CA ALA A 186 -4.71 -7.60 7.46
C ALA A 186 -5.21 -8.19 8.78
N PHE A 187 -6.49 -7.96 9.07
CA PHE A 187 -7.17 -8.44 10.27
C PHE A 187 -8.19 -9.51 9.87
N ILE A 188 -8.21 -10.62 10.59
CA ILE A 188 -9.03 -11.78 10.25
C ILE A 188 -9.70 -12.31 11.52
N ASN A 189 -11.00 -12.63 11.43
CA ASN A 189 -11.73 -13.28 12.53
C ASN A 189 -11.58 -14.82 12.49
N GLY A 190 -12.12 -15.53 13.49
CA GLY A 190 -12.07 -16.99 13.60
C GLY A 190 -12.67 -17.76 12.41
N ALA A 191 -13.60 -17.14 11.68
CA ALA A 191 -14.21 -17.73 10.48
C ALA A 191 -13.41 -17.45 9.19
N GLY A 192 -12.28 -16.75 9.28
CA GLY A 192 -11.48 -16.34 8.12
C GLY A 192 -12.01 -15.11 7.38
N LYS A 193 -13.01 -14.39 7.92
CA LYS A 193 -13.50 -13.15 7.32
C LYS A 193 -12.45 -12.05 7.49
N ASN A 194 -12.13 -11.35 6.41
CA ASN A 194 -11.33 -10.13 6.47
C ASN A 194 -12.10 -9.02 7.18
N LEU A 195 -11.43 -8.34 8.11
CA LEU A 195 -11.91 -7.16 8.82
C LEU A 195 -11.10 -5.96 8.34
N THR A 196 -11.81 -4.94 7.88
CA THR A 196 -11.21 -3.67 7.48
C THR A 196 -10.79 -2.86 8.70
N PRO A 197 -9.80 -1.95 8.59
CA PRO A 197 -9.44 -1.05 9.70
C PRO A 197 -10.63 -0.27 10.28
N ALA A 198 -11.64 0.06 9.46
CA ALA A 198 -12.85 0.76 9.90
C ALA A 198 -13.80 -0.12 10.74
N GLU A 199 -13.73 -1.44 10.62
CA GLU A 199 -14.50 -2.40 11.43
C GLU A 199 -13.86 -2.64 12.80
N LEU A 200 -12.65 -2.13 13.05
CA LEU A 200 -12.00 -2.26 14.34
C LEU A 200 -12.67 -1.32 15.36
N LYS A 201 -13.12 -1.89 16.47
CA LYS A 201 -13.66 -1.10 17.58
C LYS A 201 -12.54 -0.25 18.18
N VAL A 202 -12.79 1.04 18.33
CA VAL A 202 -11.86 1.95 19.02
C VAL A 202 -11.85 1.59 20.50
N VAL A 203 -10.88 0.78 20.91
CA VAL A 203 -10.42 0.77 22.29
C VAL A 203 -9.32 1.81 22.35
N LEU A 204 -9.42 2.78 23.27
CA LEU A 204 -8.38 3.80 23.47
C LEU A 204 -7.03 3.10 23.68
N ILE A 205 -6.20 3.08 22.63
CA ILE A 205 -4.81 2.68 22.74
C ILE A 205 -4.11 3.87 23.41
N THR A 206 -3.82 3.77 24.70
CA THR A 206 -3.09 4.77 25.47
C THR A 206 -1.61 4.87 25.07
N THR A 207 -1.12 3.90 24.28
CA THR A 207 0.23 3.90 23.74
C THR A 207 0.35 4.94 22.63
N ARG A 208 0.97 6.10 22.94
CA ARG A 208 1.41 7.03 21.90
C ARG A 208 2.45 6.33 21.03
N LEU A 209 2.13 6.05 19.77
CA LEU A 209 3.13 5.69 18.77
C LEU A 209 4.07 6.89 18.61
N HIS A 210 5.30 6.75 19.13
CA HIS A 210 6.32 7.78 19.04
C HIS A 210 7.01 7.66 17.68
N PHE A 211 6.56 8.46 16.71
CA PHE A 211 7.34 8.67 15.49
C PHE A 211 8.39 9.75 15.77
N PRO A 212 9.69 9.52 15.49
CA PRO A 212 10.69 10.56 15.54
C PRO A 212 10.26 11.71 14.62
N ARG A 213 9.89 12.85 15.20
CA ARG A 213 9.42 14.00 14.42
C ARG A 213 10.60 14.58 13.64
N GLY A 214 10.57 14.46 12.32
CA GLY A 214 11.24 15.43 11.46
C GLY A 214 10.61 16.80 11.71
N ARG A 215 11.43 17.83 11.93
CA ARG A 215 11.01 19.20 12.24
C ARG A 215 9.93 19.69 11.27
N THR A 216 8.70 19.85 11.76
CA THR A 216 7.81 20.99 11.48
C THR A 216 6.65 20.99 12.47
N ASP A 217 6.52 22.10 13.19
CA ASP A 217 5.44 22.40 14.13
C ASP A 217 4.07 22.49 13.44
N LYS A 218 3.05 21.95 14.13
CA LYS A 218 1.75 22.56 14.50
C LYS A 218 0.76 21.44 14.85
N HIS A 219 0.64 21.14 16.14
CA HIS A 219 -0.42 20.26 16.68
C HIS A 219 -1.74 21.01 16.71
N GLU A 220 -2.70 20.60 15.90
CA GLU A 220 -4.12 20.81 16.18
C GLU A 220 -4.75 19.45 16.47
N ILE A 221 -5.14 19.28 17.73
CA ILE A 221 -5.55 18.02 18.35
C ILE A 221 -7.00 17.71 17.93
N PHE A 222 -7.24 16.52 17.38
CA PHE A 222 -8.56 15.92 17.27
C PHE A 222 -9.15 15.72 18.69
N ARG A 223 -9.89 16.71 19.20
CA ARG A 223 -10.87 16.53 20.28
C ARG A 223 -12.25 16.38 19.64
N ARG A 224 -12.70 15.15 19.41
CA ARG A 224 -14.14 14.89 19.24
C ARG A 224 -14.80 15.08 20.61
N LYS A 225 -15.53 16.19 20.79
CA LYS A 225 -16.57 16.29 21.82
C LYS A 225 -17.71 15.36 21.40
N LEU A 226 -17.95 14.30 22.16
CA LEU A 226 -19.28 13.69 22.22
C LEU A 226 -20.07 14.51 23.23
N ALA A 227 -21.06 15.27 22.75
CA ALA A 227 -22.09 15.82 23.63
C ALA A 227 -23.11 14.71 23.91
N PRO A 228 -23.66 14.60 25.13
CA PRO A 228 -24.80 13.72 25.39
C PRO A 228 -26.04 14.26 24.66
N ALA A 229 -26.86 13.35 24.16
CA ALA A 229 -28.17 13.65 23.61
C ALA A 229 -29.13 13.97 24.78
N ASP A 230 -29.86 15.07 24.65
CA ASP A 230 -31.12 15.32 25.35
C ASP A 230 -32.28 14.85 24.45
#